data_AF-A0A8E2EQS4-F1
#
_entry.id   AF-A0A8E2EQS4-F1
#
_cell.length_a   1.000
_cell.length_b   1.000
_cell.length_c   1.000
_cell.angle_alpha   90.00
_cell.angle_beta   90.00
_cell.angle_gamma   90.00
#
_symmetry.space_group_name_H-M   'P 1'
#
loop_
_entity.id
_entity.type
_entity.pdbx_description
1 polymer ?
#
loop_
_entity_poly.entity_id
_entity_poly.type
_entity_poly.pdbx_seq_one_letter_code
_entity_poly.pdbx_strand_id
1 'polypeptide(L)'
;MPYFRITLLRSAIGLPAKSTGVLKALGLRKRMTTVYHPVSQDVAGQIMRVKELVDVTEVETALTKEEMKALRRPDPGFYIERRASEIRDLAEEAPRW
;
A
#
# COMPACT_ATOMS: atom_id res chain seq x y z
N MET A 1 -18.95 -8.84 1.03
CA MET A 1 -18.30 -9.90 1.84
C MET A 1 -17.08 -9.25 2.47
N PRO A 2 -16.89 -9.34 3.80
CA PRO A 2 -15.82 -8.61 4.46
C PRO A 2 -14.43 -9.15 4.08
N TYR A 3 -13.41 -8.33 4.33
CA TYR A 3 -12.00 -8.63 4.10
C TYR A 3 -11.19 -8.46 5.39
N PHE A 4 -10.17 -9.29 5.56
CA PHE A 4 -9.11 -9.05 6.53
C PHE A 4 -8.08 -8.09 5.94
N ARG A 5 -7.92 -6.92 6.58
CA ARG A 5 -6.77 -6.04 6.40
C ARG A 5 -5.66 -6.51 7.31
N ILE A 6 -4.63 -7.13 6.74
CA ILE A 6 -3.53 -7.73 7.50
C ILE A 6 -2.27 -6.89 7.28
N THR A 7 -1.66 -6.40 8.36
CA THR A 7 -0.40 -5.64 8.30
C THR A 7 0.70 -6.37 9.07
N LEU A 8 1.86 -6.59 8.44
CA LEU A 8 3.00 -7.19 9.12
C LEU A 8 3.73 -6.15 9.98
N LEU A 9 3.59 -6.21 11.30
CA LEU A 9 4.26 -5.28 12.22
C LEU A 9 5.66 -5.75 12.62
N ARG A 10 5.82 -7.05 12.89
CA ARG A 10 7.09 -7.63 13.36
C ARG A 10 7.77 -8.47 12.29
N SER A 11 9.10 -8.54 12.35
CA SER A 11 9.87 -9.36 11.41
C SER A 11 9.85 -10.83 11.82
N ALA A 12 9.92 -11.73 10.85
CA ALA A 12 10.09 -13.18 11.08
C ALA A 12 11.57 -13.62 11.17
N ILE A 13 12.51 -12.68 11.27
CA ILE A 13 13.93 -13.00 11.43
C ILE A 13 14.12 -13.83 12.70
N GLY A 14 14.84 -14.94 12.59
CA GLY A 14 15.09 -15.87 13.69
C GLY A 14 13.91 -16.79 14.01
N LEU A 15 12.78 -16.72 13.27
CA LEU A 15 11.66 -17.65 13.44
C LEU A 15 11.80 -18.89 12.54
N PRO A 16 11.13 -20.00 12.90
CA PRO A 16 11.11 -21.21 12.08
C PRO A 16 10.60 -20.97 10.65
N ALA A 17 11.14 -21.73 9.70
CA ALA A 17 10.79 -21.63 8.28
C ALA A 17 9.28 -21.74 8.00
N LYS A 18 8.54 -22.49 8.83
CA LYS A 18 7.07 -22.62 8.73
C LYS A 18 6.36 -21.28 8.90
N SER A 19 6.73 -20.46 9.90
CA SER A 19 6.11 -19.14 10.12
C SER A 19 6.41 -18.20 8.96
N THR A 20 7.65 -18.21 8.47
CA THR A 20 8.06 -17.46 7.28
C THR A 20 7.32 -17.93 6.01
N GLY A 21 7.04 -19.23 5.90
CA GLY A 21 6.25 -19.80 4.81
C GLY A 21 4.81 -19.29 4.80
N VAL A 22 4.16 -19.25 5.97
CA VAL A 22 2.80 -18.70 6.11
C VAL A 22 2.75 -17.21 5.74
N LEU A 23 3.70 -16.41 6.21
CA LEU A 23 3.78 -15.00 5.82
C LEU A 23 3.95 -14.82 4.31
N LYS A 24 4.78 -15.64 3.66
CA LYS A 24 4.94 -15.62 2.20
C LYS A 24 3.66 -16.01 1.47
N ALA A 25 2.91 -16.99 1.96
CA ALA A 25 1.63 -17.42 1.40
C ALA A 25 0.58 -16.31 1.49
N LEU A 26 0.51 -15.60 2.62
CA LEU A 26 -0.34 -14.42 2.80
C LEU A 26 0.11 -13.21 1.95
N GLY A 27 1.32 -13.24 1.37
CA GLY A 27 1.88 -12.14 0.57
C GLY A 27 2.66 -11.09 1.38
N LEU A 28 2.90 -11.35 2.67
CA LEU A 28 3.61 -10.45 3.60
C LEU A 28 5.12 -10.65 3.50
N ARG A 29 5.77 -9.93 2.58
CA ARG A 29 7.23 -10.06 2.33
C ARG A 29 8.09 -9.07 3.11
N LYS A 30 7.63 -7.84 3.33
CA LYS A 30 8.36 -6.78 4.03
C LYS A 30 7.54 -6.27 5.22
N ARG A 31 8.21 -5.81 6.28
CA ARG A 31 7.53 -5.14 7.40
C ARG A 31 6.72 -3.93 6.93
N MET A 32 5.66 -3.61 7.64
CA MET A 32 4.69 -2.54 7.33
C MET A 32 3.96 -2.72 5.99
N THR A 33 4.01 -3.92 5.40
CA THR A 33 3.20 -4.24 4.23
C THR A 33 1.81 -4.63 4.68
N THR A 34 0.80 -4.04 4.04
CA THR A 34 -0.61 -4.38 4.23
C THR A 34 -1.11 -5.17 3.02
N VAL A 35 -1.83 -6.26 3.28
CA VAL A 35 -2.53 -7.07 2.27
C VAL A 35 -4.00 -7.23 2.67
N TYR A 36 -4.85 -7.47 1.68
CA TYR A 36 -6.27 -7.73 1.88
C TYR A 36 -6.60 -9.13 1.39
N HIS A 37 -7.29 -9.90 2.22
CA HIS A 37 -7.80 -11.22 1.87
C HIS A 37 -9.28 -11.33 2.23
N PRO A 38 -10.12 -12.02 1.43
CA PRO A 38 -11.50 -12.29 1.82
C PRO A 38 -11.57 -13.00 3.16
N VAL A 39 -12.58 -12.70 3.96
CA VAL A 39 -12.80 -13.43 5.23
C VAL A 39 -13.16 -14.87 4.93
N SER A 40 -12.26 -15.79 5.27
CA SER A 40 -12.43 -17.23 5.17
C SER A 40 -11.71 -17.96 6.30
N GLN A 41 -12.13 -19.19 6.60
CA GLN A 41 -11.52 -19.99 7.68
C GLN A 41 -10.05 -20.33 7.40
N ASP A 42 -9.69 -20.58 6.13
CA ASP A 42 -8.30 -20.87 5.75
C ASP A 42 -7.39 -19.66 6.04
N VAL A 43 -7.80 -18.47 5.62
CA VAL A 43 -7.07 -17.23 5.90
C VAL A 43 -6.98 -16.97 7.41
N ALA A 44 -8.07 -17.20 8.16
CA ALA A 44 -8.07 -17.06 9.61
C ALA A 44 -7.08 -18.03 10.29
N GLY A 45 -7.01 -19.28 9.82
CA GLY A 45 -6.03 -20.26 10.31
C GLY A 45 -4.58 -19.83 10.04
N GLN A 46 -4.31 -19.30 8.85
CA GLN A 46 -3.00 -18.75 8.50
C GLN A 46 -2.64 -17.55 9.39
N ILE A 47 -3.57 -16.61 9.61
CA ILE A 47 -3.40 -15.47 10.53
C ILE A 47 -3.07 -15.97 11.94
N MET A 48 -3.84 -16.92 12.46
CA MET A 48 -3.64 -17.43 13.82
C MET A 48 -2.28 -18.08 14.04
N ARG A 49 -1.66 -18.61 12.99
CA ARG A 49 -0.31 -19.17 13.05
C ARG A 49 0.78 -18.11 13.21
N VAL A 50 0.50 -16.85 12.87
CA VAL A 50 1.46 -15.72 12.89
C VAL A 50 0.90 -14.50 13.63
N LYS A 51 -0.09 -14.69 14.50
CA LYS A 51 -0.87 -13.64 15.20
C LYS A 51 -0.02 -12.66 15.99
N GLU A 52 1.16 -13.08 16.44
CA GLU A 52 2.10 -12.25 17.20
C GLU A 52 2.88 -11.27 16.31
N LEU A 53 2.87 -11.49 14.98
CA LEU A 53 3.62 -10.69 14.01
C LEU A 53 2.75 -9.71 13.24
N VAL A 54 1.45 -9.97 13.17
CA VAL A 54 0.50 -9.25 12.32
C VAL A 54 -0.52 -8.49 13.14
N ASP A 55 -0.97 -7.37 12.58
CA ASP A 55 -2.16 -6.66 13.01
C ASP A 55 -3.27 -6.90 12.00
N VAL A 56 -4.49 -7.15 12.49
CA VAL A 56 -5.63 -7.56 11.66
C VAL A 56 -6.84 -6.73 12.01
N THR A 57 -7.45 -6.15 10.99
CA THR A 57 -8.72 -5.43 11.08
C THR A 57 -9.68 -5.99 10.05
N GLU A 58 -10.96 -6.11 10.41
CA GLU A 58 -12.01 -6.42 9.44
C GLU A 58 -12.43 -5.13 8.71
N VAL A 59 -12.57 -5.19 7.39
CA VAL A 59 -13.00 -4.07 6.55
C VAL A 59 -14.03 -4.55 5.52
N GLU A 60 -14.92 -3.65 5.08
CA GLU A 60 -15.95 -4.00 4.11
C GLU A 60 -15.39 -4.25 2.71
N THR A 61 -14.37 -3.48 2.31
CA THR A 61 -13.78 -3.50 0.96
C THR A 61 -12.26 -3.61 1.00
N ALA A 62 -11.72 -4.33 0.02
CA ALA A 62 -10.28 -4.41 -0.19
C ALA A 62 -9.79 -3.23 -1.01
N LEU A 63 -8.67 -2.63 -0.59
CA LEU A 63 -8.00 -1.59 -1.38
C LEU A 63 -6.96 -2.20 -2.31
N THR A 64 -6.93 -1.72 -3.54
CA THR A 64 -5.87 -2.01 -4.51
C THR A 64 -4.55 -1.35 -4.09
N LYS A 65 -3.45 -1.79 -4.71
CA LYS A 65 -2.12 -1.23 -4.45
C LYS A 65 -2.04 0.26 -4.83
N GLU A 66 -2.75 0.67 -5.87
CA GLU A 66 -2.78 2.04 -6.35
C GLU A 66 -3.56 2.95 -5.40
N GLU A 67 -4.74 2.52 -4.95
CA GLU A 67 -5.54 3.24 -3.95
C GLU A 67 -4.77 3.40 -2.64
N MET A 68 -4.14 2.31 -2.14
CA MET A 68 -3.29 2.40 -0.96
C MET A 68 -2.12 3.38 -1.13
N LYS A 69 -1.56 3.50 -2.34
CA LYS A 69 -0.48 4.45 -2.62
C LYS A 69 -1.01 5.89 -2.66
N ALA A 70 -2.18 6.10 -3.26
CA ALA A 70 -2.85 7.38 -3.31
C ALA A 70 -3.23 7.89 -1.92
N LEU A 71 -3.80 7.03 -1.06
CA LEU A 71 -4.14 7.34 0.33
C LEU A 71 -2.94 7.78 1.17
N ARG A 72 -1.74 7.29 0.86
CA ARG A 72 -0.50 7.68 1.55
C ARG A 72 0.15 8.93 0.96
N ARG A 73 -0.31 9.40 -0.20
CA ARG A 73 0.29 10.55 -0.88
C ARG A 73 -0.24 11.82 -0.20
N PRO A 74 0.64 12.66 0.39
CA PRO A 74 0.23 13.95 0.91
C PRO A 74 -0.16 14.89 -0.23
N ASP A 75 -0.87 15.98 0.11
CA ASP A 75 -1.09 17.08 -0.82
C ASP A 75 0.28 17.65 -1.27
N PRO A 76 0.52 17.85 -2.57
CA PRO A 76 1.75 18.44 -3.07
C PRO A 76 2.10 19.79 -2.43
N GLY A 77 1.11 20.60 -2.03
CA GLY A 77 1.32 21.92 -1.44
C GLY A 77 1.78 23.00 -2.44
N PHE A 78 1.81 22.69 -3.74
CA PHE A 78 2.07 23.62 -4.83
C PHE A 78 1.21 23.26 -6.03
N TYR A 79 0.95 24.25 -6.89
CA TYR A 79 0.39 24.03 -8.22
C TYR A 79 1.33 24.66 -9.25
N ILE A 80 1.37 24.08 -10.45
CA ILE A 80 2.16 24.61 -11.56
C ILE A 80 1.27 25.63 -12.27
N GLU A 81 1.60 26.92 -12.14
CA GLU A 81 0.83 28.00 -12.76
C GLU A 81 0.96 27.98 -14.29
N ARG A 82 2.18 27.81 -14.81
CA ARG A 82 2.47 27.66 -16.24
C ARG A 82 3.64 26.73 -16.47
N ARG A 83 3.62 26.02 -17.59
CA ARG A 83 4.75 25.18 -18.03
C ARG A 83 5.77 26.03 -18.77
N ALA A 84 7.04 25.63 -18.73
CA ALA A 84 8.11 26.32 -19.44
C ALA A 84 7.89 26.41 -20.97
N SER A 85 7.19 25.43 -21.56
CA SER A 85 6.77 25.48 -22.97
C SER A 85 5.82 26.64 -23.23
N GLU A 86 4.80 26.81 -22.38
CA GLU A 86 3.81 27.89 -22.51
C GLU A 86 4.46 29.28 -22.34
N ILE A 87 5.47 29.38 -21.46
CA ILE A 87 6.27 30.61 -21.30
C ILE A 87 7.05 30.91 -22.58
N ARG A 88 7.63 29.89 -23.22
CA ARG A 88 8.41 30.05 -24.46
C ARG A 88 7.52 30.48 -25.61
N ASP A 89 6.36 29.85 -25.78
CA ASP A 89 5.41 30.16 -26.85
C ASP A 89 4.92 31.62 -26.72
N LEU A 90 4.60 32.07 -25.49
CA LEU A 90 4.28 33.46 -25.20
C LEU A 90 5.43 34.44 -25.51
N ALA A 91 6.68 34.02 -25.29
CA ALA A 91 7.86 34.84 -25.59
C ALA A 91 8.17 34.92 -27.10
N GLU A 92 7.81 33.89 -27.87
CA GLU A 92 7.90 33.87 -29.33
C GLU A 92 6.75 34.69 -29.98
N GLU A 93 5.57 34.71 -29.38
CA GLU A 93 4.40 35.49 -29.82
C GLU A 93 4.40 36.97 -29.34
N ALA A 94 5.26 37.32 -28.39
CA ALA A 94 5.34 38.69 -27.87
C ALA A 94 5.85 39.65 -28.97
N PRO A 95 5.19 40.81 -29.17
CA PRO A 95 5.62 41.78 -30.17
C PRO A 95 7.03 42.28 -29.86
N ARG A 96 7.95 41.98 -30.78
CA ARG A 96 9.30 42.55 -30.81
C ARG A 96 9.22 43.95 -31.42
N TRP A 97 8.97 44.93 -30.58
CA TRP A 97 9.18 46.34 -30.92
C TRP A 97 10.64 46.71 -30.72
#